data_AF-A0A1H2J5C2-F1
#
_entry.id   AF-A0A1H2J5C2-F1
#
_cell.length_a   1.000
_cell.length_b   1.000
_cell.length_c   1.000
_cell.angle_alpha   90.00
_cell.angle_beta   90.00
_cell.angle_gamma   90.00
#
_symmetry.space_group_name_H-M   'P 1'
#
loop_
_entity.id
_entity.type
_entity.pdbx_description
1 polymer ?
#
loop_
_entity_poly.entity_id
_entity_poly.type
_entity_poly.pdbx_seq_one_letter_code
_entity_poly.pdbx_strand_id
1 'polypeptide(L)'
;MRTIVTTLESTSPSTFTATLRRLYVVRFAFAVVWAVLLFLTPDGTGPLLTVLLVVYPLADAAAVLWQLRSDHHTAGPRVAEWANVVVSVVVAIVLGWVSSGSVAAALGVWGAWAAAAGVAQLVTAVRRRSSGGQVPQILSGALSIVAGLAFLAQSFQDPDSISGVGGYAVLGGIFFLISAVRLGRQTNPLPRR
;
A
#
# COMPACT_ATOMS: atom_id res chain seq x y z
N MET A 1 0.31 -51.48 0.70
CA MET A 1 -0.58 -50.30 0.56
C MET A 1 -0.02 -49.22 1.47
N ARG A 2 0.68 -48.20 0.91
CA ARG A 2 1.43 -47.19 1.69
C ARG A 2 0.59 -45.92 1.74
N THR A 3 0.00 -45.63 2.89
CA THR A 3 -0.76 -44.39 3.12
C THR A 3 0.22 -43.22 3.13
N ILE A 4 0.19 -42.39 2.10
CA ILE A 4 0.87 -41.10 2.08
C ILE A 4 0.01 -40.16 2.94
N VAL A 5 0.42 -39.96 4.19
CA VAL A 5 -0.13 -38.90 5.04
C VAL A 5 0.51 -37.60 4.55
N THR A 6 -0.23 -36.85 3.74
CA THR A 6 0.15 -35.49 3.36
C THR A 6 -0.09 -34.59 4.58
N THR A 7 0.93 -34.41 5.41
CA THR A 7 0.92 -33.44 6.51
C THR A 7 0.85 -32.04 5.91
N LEU A 8 -0.33 -31.42 5.91
CA LEU A 8 -0.46 -29.98 5.69
C LEU A 8 0.16 -29.31 6.91
N GLU A 9 1.39 -28.83 6.77
CA GLU A 9 2.10 -28.10 7.83
C GLU A 9 1.36 -26.78 8.09
N SER A 10 0.47 -26.79 9.08
CA SER A 10 -0.27 -25.62 9.52
C SER A 10 0.71 -24.64 10.17
N THR A 11 1.07 -23.60 9.44
CA THR A 11 1.96 -22.56 9.96
C THR A 11 1.28 -21.87 11.14
N SER A 12 1.88 -21.94 12.33
CA SER A 12 1.28 -21.43 13.57
C SER A 12 0.91 -19.93 13.47
N PRO A 13 -0.16 -19.46 14.15
CA PRO A 13 -0.61 -18.05 14.12
C PRO A 13 0.48 -17.01 14.44
N SER A 14 1.52 -17.40 15.17
CA SER A 14 2.72 -16.61 15.48
C SER A 14 3.58 -16.32 14.24
N THR A 15 3.74 -17.28 13.33
CA THR A 15 4.56 -17.15 12.12
C THR A 15 3.91 -16.23 11.09
N PHE A 16 2.59 -16.34 10.88
CA PHE A 16 1.87 -15.42 9.98
C PHE A 16 1.97 -13.96 10.43
N THR A 17 1.73 -13.74 11.73
CA THR A 17 1.89 -12.44 12.41
C THR A 17 3.31 -11.88 12.22
N ALA A 18 4.35 -12.71 12.34
CA ALA A 18 5.73 -12.30 12.11
C ALA A 18 6.00 -11.92 10.64
N THR A 19 5.44 -12.67 9.68
CA THR A 19 5.61 -12.38 8.25
C THR A 19 4.86 -11.12 7.81
N LEU A 20 3.64 -10.92 8.29
CA LEU A 20 2.88 -9.69 8.04
C LEU A 20 3.56 -8.46 8.67
N ARG A 21 4.20 -8.62 9.83
CA ARG A 21 5.03 -7.57 10.43
C ARG A 21 6.19 -7.21 9.51
N ARG A 22 6.88 -8.21 8.97
CA ARG A 22 7.99 -8.01 8.02
C ARG A 22 7.50 -7.29 6.77
N LEU A 23 6.34 -7.66 6.23
CA LEU A 23 5.75 -6.98 5.09
C LEU A 23 5.52 -5.49 5.37
N TYR A 24 4.94 -5.14 6.50
CA TYR A 24 4.72 -3.73 6.86
C TYR A 24 6.03 -2.94 7.05
N VAL A 25 7.08 -3.55 7.61
CA VAL A 25 8.40 -2.93 7.68
C VAL A 25 8.98 -2.69 6.28
N VAL A 26 8.87 -3.67 5.37
CA VAL A 26 9.32 -3.52 3.98
C VAL A 26 8.55 -2.40 3.27
N ARG A 27 7.23 -2.34 3.44
CA ARG A 27 6.40 -1.26 2.87
C ARG A 27 6.77 0.11 3.41
N PHE A 28 7.08 0.23 4.70
CA PHE A 28 7.60 1.47 5.29
C PHE A 28 8.94 1.88 4.66
N ALA A 29 9.92 0.96 4.64
CA ALA A 29 11.24 1.24 4.09
C ALA A 29 11.16 1.64 2.61
N PHE A 30 10.36 0.91 1.83
CA PHE A 30 10.07 1.24 0.44
C PHE A 30 9.51 2.66 0.31
N ALA A 31 8.47 3.01 1.08
CA ALA A 31 7.84 4.33 1.01
C ALA A 31 8.82 5.48 1.31
N VAL A 32 9.69 5.31 2.32
CA VAL A 32 10.71 6.30 2.68
C VAL A 32 11.76 6.43 1.57
N VAL A 33 12.34 5.32 1.11
CA VAL A 33 13.36 5.33 0.04
C VAL A 33 12.77 5.95 -1.23
N TRP A 34 11.56 5.55 -1.59
CA TRP A 34 10.86 6.08 -2.76
C TRP A 34 10.62 7.58 -2.65
N ALA A 35 10.14 8.06 -1.49
CA ALA A 35 9.90 9.49 -1.28
C ALA A 35 11.19 10.30 -1.36
N VAL A 36 12.30 9.81 -0.79
CA VAL A 36 13.61 10.45 -0.92
C VAL A 36 14.02 10.54 -2.39
N LEU A 37 13.90 9.45 -3.16
CA LEU A 37 14.22 9.46 -4.59
C LEU A 37 13.32 10.44 -5.37
N LEU A 38 12.04 10.53 -5.03
CA LEU A 38 11.12 11.49 -5.63
C LEU A 38 11.56 12.93 -5.34
N PHE A 39 11.89 13.26 -4.08
CA PHE A 39 12.35 14.60 -3.71
C PHE A 39 13.69 14.99 -4.33
N LEU A 40 14.53 14.01 -4.68
CA LEU A 40 15.78 14.23 -5.40
C LEU A 40 15.60 14.31 -6.92
N THR A 41 14.41 14.00 -7.44
CA THR A 41 14.10 14.08 -8.86
C THR A 41 13.79 15.53 -9.23
N PRO A 42 14.40 16.09 -10.30
CA PRO A 42 14.08 17.44 -10.77
C PRO A 42 12.59 17.60 -11.09
N ASP A 43 12.07 18.81 -10.90
CA ASP A 43 10.71 19.16 -11.29
C ASP A 43 10.49 18.99 -12.81
N GLY A 44 9.23 18.81 -13.21
CA GLY A 44 8.84 18.55 -14.61
C GLY A 44 8.71 17.06 -14.94
N THR A 45 8.79 16.72 -16.23
CA THR A 45 8.69 15.33 -16.70
C THR A 45 10.07 14.73 -16.97
N GLY A 46 10.18 13.41 -16.87
CA GLY A 46 11.42 12.72 -17.22
C GLY A 46 11.39 11.23 -16.89
N PRO A 47 12.34 10.44 -17.44
CA PRO A 47 12.34 8.99 -17.28
C PRO A 47 12.41 8.53 -15.83
N LEU A 48 13.21 9.21 -15.00
CA LEU A 48 13.33 8.88 -13.57
C LEU A 48 11.98 9.08 -12.85
N LEU A 49 11.31 10.20 -13.09
CA LEU A 49 9.99 10.46 -12.51
C LEU A 49 8.99 9.40 -12.96
N THR A 50 8.93 9.10 -14.26
CA THR A 50 8.07 8.04 -14.80
C THR A 50 8.31 6.71 -14.10
N VAL A 51 9.57 6.28 -13.95
CA VAL A 51 9.91 5.04 -13.25
C VAL A 51 9.42 5.07 -11.81
N LEU A 52 9.66 6.16 -11.08
CA LEU A 52 9.21 6.28 -9.69
C LEU A 52 7.69 6.20 -9.59
N LEU A 53 6.95 6.93 -10.43
CA LEU A 53 5.49 6.93 -10.41
C LEU A 53 4.90 5.57 -10.77
N VAL A 54 5.54 4.79 -11.65
CA VAL A 54 5.12 3.43 -12.02
C VAL A 54 5.44 2.41 -10.93
N VAL A 55 6.63 2.47 -10.33
CA VAL A 55 7.09 1.48 -9.35
C VAL A 55 6.25 1.50 -8.07
N TYR A 56 5.72 2.65 -7.65
CA TYR A 56 4.96 2.75 -6.41
C TYR A 56 3.63 1.97 -6.42
N PRO A 57 2.71 2.16 -7.39
CA PRO A 57 1.52 1.32 -7.51
C PRO A 57 1.84 -0.17 -7.70
N LEU A 58 2.91 -0.51 -8.42
CA LEU A 58 3.33 -1.91 -8.58
C LEU A 58 3.79 -2.55 -7.26
N ALA A 59 4.55 -1.81 -6.46
CA ALA A 59 4.98 -2.27 -5.14
C ALA A 59 3.78 -2.46 -4.21
N ASP A 60 2.79 -1.56 -4.26
CA ASP A 60 1.53 -1.73 -3.53
C ASP A 60 0.76 -2.99 -4.00
N ALA A 61 0.58 -3.14 -5.32
CA ALA A 61 -0.06 -4.30 -5.93
C ALA A 61 0.61 -5.61 -5.50
N ALA A 62 1.95 -5.67 -5.56
CA ALA A 62 2.72 -6.84 -5.15
C ALA A 62 2.50 -7.18 -3.67
N ALA A 63 2.48 -6.17 -2.80
CA ALA A 63 2.28 -6.37 -1.37
C ALA A 63 0.83 -6.79 -1.04
N VAL A 64 -0.18 -6.31 -1.76
CA VAL A 64 -1.57 -6.76 -1.59
C VAL A 64 -1.80 -8.15 -2.18
N LEU A 65 -1.19 -8.45 -3.34
CA LEU A 65 -1.25 -9.77 -3.95
C LEU A 65 -0.56 -10.84 -3.08
N TRP A 66 0.58 -10.50 -2.48
CA TRP A 66 1.28 -11.40 -1.56
C TRP A 66 0.42 -11.73 -0.32
N GLN A 67 -0.25 -10.71 0.22
CA GLN A 67 -1.24 -10.90 1.29
C GLN A 67 -2.34 -11.86 0.82
N LEU A 68 -3.01 -11.58 -0.30
CA LEU A 68 -4.08 -12.41 -0.87
C LEU A 68 -3.70 -13.88 -1.08
N ARG A 69 -2.46 -14.15 -1.49
CA ARG A 69 -1.95 -15.50 -1.76
C ARG A 69 -1.48 -16.25 -0.51
N SER A 70 -1.39 -15.60 0.64
CA SER A 70 -0.97 -16.25 1.88
C SER A 70 -2.10 -17.14 2.43
N ASP A 71 -1.83 -18.43 2.62
CA ASP A 71 -2.80 -19.49 2.95
C ASP A 71 -3.62 -19.29 4.24
N HIS A 72 -3.31 -18.28 5.05
CA HIS A 72 -3.96 -17.99 6.33
C HIS A 72 -4.70 -16.65 6.33
N HIS A 73 -5.01 -16.13 5.14
CA HIS A 73 -6.01 -15.09 5.00
C HIS A 73 -7.37 -15.59 5.48
N THR A 74 -7.71 -15.22 6.71
CA THR A 74 -9.08 -15.25 7.25
C THR A 74 -10.03 -14.71 6.20
N ALA A 75 -11.19 -15.36 6.05
CA ALA A 75 -12.26 -15.02 5.10
C ALA A 75 -12.52 -13.51 5.08
N GLY A 76 -11.79 -12.83 4.21
CA GLY A 76 -11.66 -11.39 4.17
C GLY A 76 -12.25 -10.84 2.89
N PRO A 77 -12.25 -9.51 2.72
CA PRO A 77 -12.82 -8.85 1.56
C PRO A 77 -11.90 -8.97 0.34
N ARG A 78 -11.70 -10.21 -0.13
CA ARG A 78 -10.87 -10.57 -1.27
C ARG A 78 -11.19 -9.74 -2.51
N VAL A 79 -12.46 -9.38 -2.70
CA VAL A 79 -12.90 -8.54 -3.82
C VAL A 79 -12.25 -7.16 -3.77
N ALA A 80 -12.22 -6.50 -2.61
CA ALA A 80 -11.59 -5.18 -2.47
C ALA A 80 -10.06 -5.26 -2.64
N GLU A 81 -9.45 -6.29 -2.06
CA GLU A 81 -8.00 -6.53 -2.18
C GLU A 81 -7.60 -6.84 -3.64
N TRP A 82 -8.35 -7.68 -4.36
CA TRP A 82 -8.10 -7.95 -5.79
C TRP A 82 -8.36 -6.72 -6.66
N ALA A 83 -9.43 -5.96 -6.38
CA ALA A 83 -9.69 -4.70 -7.08
C ALA A 83 -8.51 -3.74 -6.91
N ASN A 84 -7.94 -3.63 -5.71
CA ASN A 84 -6.74 -2.80 -5.47
C ASN A 84 -5.55 -3.25 -6.32
N VAL A 85 -5.29 -4.57 -6.40
CA VAL A 85 -4.21 -5.11 -7.24
C VAL A 85 -4.41 -4.75 -8.71
N VAL A 86 -5.61 -5.00 -9.24
CA VAL A 86 -5.93 -4.73 -10.66
C VAL A 86 -5.83 -3.24 -10.96
N VAL A 87 -6.45 -2.39 -10.13
CA VAL A 87 -6.41 -0.93 -10.29
C VAL A 87 -4.97 -0.43 -10.25
N SER A 88 -4.15 -0.93 -9.33
CA SER A 88 -2.75 -0.50 -9.20
C SER A 88 -1.89 -0.89 -10.41
N VAL A 89 -2.11 -2.09 -10.98
CA VAL A 89 -1.42 -2.51 -12.22
C VAL A 89 -1.86 -1.67 -13.41
N VAL A 90 -3.17 -1.43 -13.57
CA VAL A 90 -3.69 -0.59 -14.66
C VAL A 90 -3.14 0.84 -14.55
N VAL A 91 -3.15 1.41 -13.35
CA VAL A 91 -2.59 2.75 -13.09
C VAL A 91 -1.10 2.81 -13.39
N ALA A 92 -0.32 1.80 -13.01
CA ALA A 92 1.10 1.74 -13.32
C ALA A 92 1.34 1.79 -14.84
N ILE A 93 0.55 1.05 -15.61
CA ILE A 93 0.60 1.06 -17.08
C ILE A 93 0.25 2.46 -17.61
N VAL A 94 -0.85 3.06 -17.13
CA VAL A 94 -1.28 4.41 -17.54
C VAL A 94 -0.22 5.47 -17.23
N LEU A 95 0.35 5.45 -16.03
CA LEU A 95 1.43 6.36 -15.60
C LEU A 95 2.66 6.24 -16.49
N GLY A 96 2.99 5.03 -16.96
CA GLY A 96 4.08 4.80 -17.91
C GLY A 96 3.95 5.61 -19.19
N TRP A 97 2.72 5.90 -19.63
CA TRP A 97 2.47 6.75 -20.79
C TRP A 97 2.32 8.23 -20.39
N VAL A 98 1.41 8.55 -19.48
CA VAL A 98 1.00 9.96 -19.24
C VAL A 98 2.07 10.80 -18.55
N SER A 99 2.92 10.19 -17.71
CA SER A 99 3.91 10.94 -16.92
C SER A 99 5.06 11.53 -17.73
N SER A 100 5.25 11.06 -18.97
CA SER A 100 6.27 11.61 -19.87
C SER A 100 5.85 12.96 -20.46
N GLY A 101 4.55 13.21 -20.59
CA GLY A 101 4.02 14.39 -21.30
C GLY A 101 3.45 15.48 -20.39
N SER A 102 3.01 15.17 -19.17
CA SER A 102 2.36 16.16 -18.29
C SER A 102 2.45 15.79 -16.81
N VAL A 103 2.97 16.71 -16.00
CA VAL A 103 2.93 16.62 -14.53
C VAL A 103 1.49 16.63 -14.03
N ALA A 104 0.64 17.47 -14.62
CA ALA A 104 -0.79 17.54 -14.33
C ALA A 104 -1.48 16.18 -14.55
N ALA A 105 -1.31 15.59 -15.73
CA ALA A 105 -1.91 14.28 -16.03
C ALA A 105 -1.39 13.18 -15.10
N ALA A 106 -0.08 13.18 -14.82
CA ALA A 106 0.53 12.25 -13.89
C ALA A 106 -0.08 12.38 -12.49
N LEU A 107 -0.17 13.60 -11.96
CA LEU A 107 -0.73 13.90 -10.65
C LEU A 107 -2.21 13.51 -10.56
N GLY A 108 -2.99 13.77 -11.61
CA GLY A 108 -4.40 13.40 -11.68
C GLY A 108 -4.61 11.88 -11.61
N VAL A 109 -3.87 11.12 -12.42
CA VAL A 109 -3.91 9.65 -12.41
C VAL A 109 -3.45 9.10 -11.06
N TRP A 110 -2.38 9.67 -10.49
CA TRP A 110 -1.87 9.27 -9.20
C TRP A 110 -2.85 9.56 -8.06
N GLY A 111 -3.51 10.73 -8.09
CA GLY A 111 -4.54 11.11 -7.14
C GLY A 111 -5.76 10.20 -7.20
N ALA A 112 -6.25 9.91 -8.41
CA ALA A 112 -7.35 8.97 -8.62
C ALA A 112 -7.02 7.56 -8.09
N TRP A 113 -5.79 7.10 -8.33
CA TRP A 113 -5.29 5.84 -7.79
C TRP A 113 -5.23 5.85 -6.26
N ALA A 114 -4.63 6.86 -5.65
CA ALA A 114 -4.52 6.96 -4.19
C ALA A 114 -5.89 6.96 -3.51
N ALA A 115 -6.89 7.61 -4.13
CA ALA A 115 -8.26 7.57 -3.65
C ALA A 115 -8.88 6.17 -3.77
N ALA A 116 -8.76 5.52 -4.93
CA ALA A 116 -9.30 4.17 -5.16
C ALA A 116 -8.63 3.12 -4.25
N ALA A 117 -7.31 3.17 -4.11
CA ALA A 117 -6.55 2.31 -3.22
C ALA A 117 -6.92 2.57 -1.74
N GLY A 118 -7.08 3.84 -1.36
CA GLY A 118 -7.56 4.25 -0.05
C GLY A 118 -8.94 3.68 0.29
N VAL A 119 -9.89 3.71 -0.65
CA VAL A 119 -11.20 3.07 -0.50
C VAL A 119 -11.06 1.56 -0.31
N ALA A 120 -10.29 0.88 -1.15
CA ALA A 120 -10.08 -0.56 -1.04
C ALA A 120 -9.45 -0.95 0.30
N GLN A 121 -8.44 -0.19 0.76
CA GLN A 121 -7.79 -0.37 2.06
C GLN A 121 -8.77 -0.11 3.21
N LEU A 122 -9.55 0.96 3.14
CA LEU A 122 -10.54 1.32 4.17
C LEU A 122 -11.62 0.25 4.30
N VAL A 123 -12.20 -0.19 3.18
CA VAL A 123 -13.18 -1.29 3.14
C VAL A 123 -12.57 -2.55 3.75
N THR A 124 -11.32 -2.86 3.39
CA THR A 124 -10.60 -4.02 3.92
C THR A 124 -10.42 -3.94 5.43
N ALA A 125 -9.90 -2.82 5.92
CA ALA A 125 -9.63 -2.60 7.33
C ALA A 125 -10.90 -2.57 8.18
N VAL A 126 -11.97 -1.94 7.69
CA VAL A 126 -13.28 -1.90 8.36
C VAL A 126 -13.89 -3.29 8.45
N ARG A 127 -13.85 -4.08 7.37
CA ARG A 127 -14.39 -5.45 7.38
C ARG A 127 -13.56 -6.41 8.24
N ARG A 128 -12.26 -6.13 8.40
CA ARG A 128 -11.34 -6.90 9.27
C ARG A 128 -11.23 -6.36 10.71
N ARG A 129 -12.00 -5.32 11.08
CA ARG A 129 -11.82 -4.61 12.38
C ARG A 129 -12.01 -5.50 13.61
N SER A 130 -12.82 -6.56 13.51
CA SER A 130 -13.03 -7.54 14.58
C SER A 130 -11.77 -8.34 14.93
N SER A 131 -10.81 -8.43 14.02
CA SER A 131 -9.51 -9.11 14.25
C SER A 131 -8.53 -8.26 15.07
N GLY A 132 -8.90 -7.02 15.44
CA GLY A 132 -8.05 -6.11 16.20
C GLY A 132 -6.92 -5.51 15.37
N GLY A 133 -6.35 -4.39 15.84
CA GLY A 133 -5.15 -3.78 15.25
C GLY A 133 -5.36 -3.00 13.94
N GLN A 134 -6.56 -2.96 13.36
CA GLN A 134 -6.83 -2.35 12.04
C GLN A 134 -6.99 -0.81 12.04
N VAL A 135 -7.08 -0.17 13.21
CA VAL A 135 -7.25 1.30 13.32
C VAL A 135 -6.24 2.12 12.47
N PRO A 136 -4.92 1.78 12.46
CA PRO A 136 -3.97 2.51 11.62
C PRO A 136 -4.26 2.37 10.13
N GLN A 137 -4.77 1.21 9.69
CA GLN A 137 -5.14 0.97 8.29
C GLN A 137 -6.43 1.70 7.90
N ILE A 138 -7.40 1.83 8.83
CA ILE A 138 -8.61 2.64 8.62
C ILE A 138 -8.22 4.11 8.43
N LEU A 139 -7.40 4.66 9.33
CA LEU A 139 -6.95 6.06 9.25
C LEU A 139 -6.11 6.30 7.98
N SER A 140 -5.21 5.38 7.65
CA SER A 140 -4.42 5.42 6.42
C SER A 140 -5.30 5.41 5.18
N GLY A 141 -6.31 4.54 5.12
CA GLY A 141 -7.23 4.47 3.98
C GLY A 141 -8.04 5.76 3.82
N ALA A 142 -8.58 6.30 4.92
CA ALA A 142 -9.32 7.56 4.91
C ALA A 142 -8.45 8.75 4.46
N LEU A 143 -7.23 8.87 4.98
CA LEU A 143 -6.29 9.92 4.57
C LEU A 143 -5.88 9.78 3.10
N SER A 144 -5.70 8.56 2.60
CA SER A 144 -5.44 8.32 1.18
C SER A 144 -6.57 8.77 0.28
N ILE A 145 -7.82 8.62 0.70
CA ILE A 145 -8.97 9.14 -0.04
C ILE A 145 -8.88 10.66 -0.11
N VAL A 146 -8.70 11.33 1.03
CA VAL A 146 -8.63 12.80 1.08
C VAL A 146 -7.45 13.34 0.27
N ALA A 147 -6.26 12.78 0.47
CA ALA A 147 -5.05 13.20 -0.25
C ALA A 147 -5.17 12.92 -1.76
N GLY A 148 -5.68 11.75 -2.14
CA GLY A 148 -5.86 11.39 -3.55
C GLY A 148 -6.85 12.31 -4.27
N LEU A 149 -7.97 12.64 -3.62
CA LEU A 149 -8.93 13.62 -4.16
C LEU A 149 -8.32 15.03 -4.24
N ALA A 150 -7.49 15.42 -3.27
CA ALA A 150 -6.78 16.70 -3.30
C ALA A 150 -5.77 16.77 -4.46
N PHE A 151 -5.00 15.72 -4.70
CA PHE A 151 -4.09 15.64 -5.86
C PHE A 151 -4.85 15.64 -7.19
N LEU A 152 -5.97 14.94 -7.27
CA LEU A 152 -6.82 14.97 -8.45
C LEU A 152 -7.36 16.38 -8.70
N ALA A 153 -7.85 17.08 -7.67
CA ALA A 153 -8.28 18.46 -7.80
C ALA A 153 -7.13 19.39 -8.23
N GLN A 154 -5.96 19.23 -7.61
CA GLN A 154 -4.75 19.98 -7.94
C GLN A 154 -4.30 19.77 -9.40
N SER A 155 -4.55 18.58 -9.98
CA SER A 155 -4.20 18.30 -11.38
C SER A 155 -4.91 19.21 -12.39
N PHE A 156 -6.03 19.83 -12.03
CA PHE A 156 -6.77 20.77 -12.87
C PHE A 156 -6.33 22.22 -12.68
N GLN A 157 -5.27 22.48 -11.91
CA GLN A 157 -4.78 23.82 -11.55
C GLN A 157 -3.35 24.05 -12.07
N ASP A 158 -2.99 23.41 -13.18
CA ASP A 158 -1.68 23.50 -13.84
C ASP A 158 -0.50 23.34 -12.86
N PRO A 159 -0.38 22.19 -12.17
CA PRO A 159 0.69 21.98 -11.20
C PRO A 159 2.05 21.83 -11.88
N ASP A 160 3.03 22.56 -11.37
CA ASP A 160 4.42 22.49 -11.84
C ASP A 160 5.23 21.39 -11.13
N SER A 161 4.70 20.80 -10.05
CA SER A 161 5.40 19.77 -9.26
C SER A 161 4.45 18.70 -8.74
N ILE A 162 4.99 17.49 -8.54
CA ILE A 162 4.33 16.31 -7.95
C ILE A 162 4.92 15.92 -6.58
N SER A 163 5.82 16.75 -6.04
CA SER A 163 6.53 16.50 -4.77
C SER A 163 5.59 16.21 -3.59
N GLY A 164 4.38 16.78 -3.57
CA GLY A 164 3.35 16.49 -2.56
C GLY A 164 3.03 14.99 -2.41
N VAL A 165 3.14 14.22 -3.49
CA VAL A 165 2.96 12.76 -3.50
C VAL A 165 4.01 12.06 -2.62
N GLY A 166 5.23 12.59 -2.55
CA GLY A 166 6.28 12.10 -1.66
C GLY A 166 5.89 12.24 -0.18
N GLY A 167 5.32 13.38 0.20
CA GLY A 167 4.82 13.62 1.56
C GLY A 167 3.69 12.65 1.93
N TYR A 168 2.77 12.41 0.98
CA TYR A 168 1.74 11.39 1.11
C TYR A 168 2.33 9.99 1.35
N ALA A 169 3.33 9.58 0.56
CA ALA A 169 3.98 8.27 0.70
C ALA A 169 4.65 8.11 2.08
N VAL A 170 5.33 9.14 2.59
CA VAL A 170 5.93 9.13 3.94
C VAL A 170 4.87 8.91 5.01
N LEU A 171 3.74 9.63 4.95
CA LEU A 171 2.64 9.47 5.89
C LEU A 171 2.06 8.04 5.85
N GLY A 172 1.83 7.49 4.65
CA GLY A 172 1.43 6.09 4.48
C GLY A 172 2.45 5.11 5.07
N GLY A 173 3.74 5.37 4.86
CA GLY A 173 4.85 4.65 5.47
C GLY A 173 4.76 4.60 7.00
N ILE A 174 4.50 5.74 7.65
CA ILE A 174 4.34 5.81 9.11
C ILE A 174 3.20 4.90 9.58
N PHE A 175 2.08 4.85 8.87
CA PHE A 175 0.99 3.93 9.21
C PHE A 175 1.40 2.46 9.06
N PHE A 176 2.20 2.09 8.07
CA PHE A 176 2.76 0.73 7.98
C PHE A 176 3.67 0.43 9.17
N LEU A 177 4.54 1.37 9.56
CA LEU A 177 5.41 1.19 10.72
C LEU A 177 4.60 1.01 12.02
N ILE A 178 3.57 1.83 12.23
CA ILE A 178 2.66 1.70 13.38
C ILE A 178 2.00 0.31 13.38
N SER A 179 1.49 -0.16 12.23
CA SER A 179 0.92 -1.50 12.10
C SER A 179 1.94 -2.58 12.45
N ALA A 180 3.19 -2.46 11.99
CA ALA A 180 4.26 -3.41 12.29
C ALA A 180 4.59 -3.48 13.79
N VAL A 181 4.72 -2.32 14.46
CA VAL A 181 4.99 -2.25 15.90
C VAL A 181 3.87 -2.87 16.71
N ARG A 182 2.60 -2.62 16.35
CA ARG A 182 1.45 -3.23 17.03
C ARG A 182 1.44 -4.75 16.90
N LEU A 183 1.78 -5.26 15.72
CA LEU A 183 1.82 -6.68 15.45
C LEU A 183 2.97 -7.38 16.22
N GLY A 184 4.10 -6.70 16.40
CA GLY A 184 5.22 -7.19 17.23
C GLY A 184 4.89 -7.32 18.72
N ARG A 185 4.00 -6.49 19.26
CA ARG A 185 3.54 -6.60 20.66
C ARG A 185 2.62 -7.80 20.87
N GLN A 186 1.90 -8.23 19.84
CA GLN A 186 1.03 -9.41 19.90
C GLN A 186 1.82 -10.73 19.90
N THR A 187 3.01 -10.73 19.27
CA THR A 187 3.92 -11.90 19.28
C THR A 187 4.69 -12.08 20.58
N ASN A 188 4.75 -11.06 21.45
CA ASN A 188 5.51 -11.11 22.69
C ASN A 188 4.71 -10.47 23.85
N PRO A 189 3.68 -11.16 24.40
CA PRO A 189 2.89 -10.63 25.49
C PRO A 189 3.77 -10.46 26.74
N LEU A 190 3.81 -9.25 27.32
CA LEU A 190 4.40 -9.07 28.64
C LEU A 190 3.61 -9.91 29.67
N PRO A 191 4.26 -10.48 30.70
CA PRO A 191 3.57 -11.15 31.79
C PRO A 191 2.57 -10.17 32.42
N ARG A 192 1.28 -10.55 32.49
CA ARG A 192 0.29 -9.77 33.23
C ARG A 192 0.65 -9.89 34.72
N ARG A 193 0.88 -8.75 35.37
CA ARG A 193 1.03 -8.65 36.83
C ARG A 193 -0.33 -8.72 37.50
#